data_AF-A0AAV1IJY5-F1
#
_entry.id   AF-A0AAV1IJY5-F1
#
_cell.length_a   1.000
_cell.length_b   1.000
_cell.length_c   1.000
_cell.angle_alpha   90.00
_cell.angle_beta   90.00
_cell.angle_gamma   90.00
#
_symmetry.space_group_name_H-M   'P 1'
#
loop_
_entity.id
_entity.type
_entity.pdbx_description
1 polymer ?
#
loop_
_entity_poly.entity_id
_entity_poly.type
_entity_poly.pdbx_seq_one_letter_code
_entity_poly.pdbx_strand_id
1 'polypeptide(L)'
;MASHPDTRKPWVWAVFAFNTLFGIIFAILSWATFSSFRQVMKSATTVLPQGTDANAWWWLFDGAAVSAFFVVIIVALTVLLALRYMLLTRRSLSHPRSAFGRGLMIATGLFAALHFVNIGTHFLSFLPAMQHWVSDYNVHFNRVLLTATVAFGFLSAALNLIYALMILFWRDKDAEALDRVALTHSEA
;
A
#
# COMPACT_ATOMS: atom_id res chain seq x y z
N MET A 1 -32.32 -21.22 -15.24
CA MET A 1 -31.03 -20.92 -15.89
C MET A 1 -29.97 -20.84 -14.80
N ALA A 2 -29.20 -21.91 -14.62
CA ALA A 2 -28.07 -21.89 -13.70
C ALA A 2 -27.03 -20.94 -14.29
N SER A 3 -26.70 -19.86 -13.58
CA SER A 3 -25.55 -19.02 -13.93
C SER A 3 -24.33 -19.92 -13.95
N HIS A 4 -23.70 -20.07 -15.12
CA HIS A 4 -22.37 -20.65 -15.20
C HIS A 4 -21.52 -19.96 -14.13
N PRO A 5 -20.85 -20.71 -13.23
CA PRO A 5 -19.96 -20.09 -12.27
C PRO A 5 -18.89 -19.41 -13.11
N ASP A 6 -18.95 -18.07 -13.17
CA ASP A 6 -17.89 -17.20 -13.65
C ASP A 6 -16.59 -17.80 -13.11
N THR A 7 -15.83 -18.48 -13.97
CA THR A 7 -14.55 -19.12 -13.66
C THR A 7 -13.58 -17.97 -13.43
N ARG A 8 -13.67 -17.50 -12.19
CA ARG A 8 -13.05 -16.35 -11.55
C ARG A 8 -11.68 -16.08 -12.14
N LYS A 9 -11.55 -14.96 -12.86
CA LYS A 9 -10.30 -14.44 -13.42
C LYS A 9 -9.22 -14.41 -12.31
N PRO A 10 -8.30 -15.38 -12.25
CA PRO A 10 -7.39 -15.54 -11.12
C PRO A 10 -6.37 -14.41 -11.07
N TRP A 11 -6.13 -13.74 -12.19
CA TRP A 11 -5.19 -12.62 -12.28
C TRP A 11 -5.67 -11.37 -11.51
N VAL A 12 -6.98 -11.06 -11.47
CA VAL A 12 -7.48 -9.90 -10.70
C VAL A 12 -7.24 -10.13 -9.21
N TRP A 13 -7.46 -11.38 -8.78
CA TRP A 13 -7.17 -11.84 -7.43
C TRP A 13 -5.68 -11.86 -7.14
N ALA A 14 -4.86 -12.29 -8.09
CA ALA A 14 -3.42 -12.23 -7.95
C ALA A 14 -2.96 -10.78 -7.76
N VAL A 15 -3.40 -9.84 -8.62
CA VAL A 15 -3.03 -8.42 -8.50
C VAL A 15 -3.53 -7.81 -7.19
N PHE A 16 -4.76 -8.11 -6.77
CA PHE A 16 -5.30 -7.66 -5.49
C PHE A 16 -4.54 -8.24 -4.29
N ALA A 17 -4.22 -9.54 -4.31
CA ALA A 17 -3.45 -10.21 -3.27
C ALA A 17 -2.02 -9.67 -3.20
N PHE A 18 -1.39 -9.41 -4.36
CA PHE A 18 -0.09 -8.75 -4.43
C PHE A 18 -0.15 -7.34 -3.82
N ASN A 19 -1.13 -6.51 -4.21
CA ASN A 19 -1.31 -5.18 -3.62
C ASN A 19 -1.47 -5.22 -2.09
N THR A 20 -2.26 -6.19 -1.61
CA THR A 20 -2.48 -6.39 -0.18
C THR A 20 -1.20 -6.83 0.52
N LEU A 21 -0.47 -7.79 -0.05
CA LEU A 21 0.80 -8.29 0.48
C LEU A 21 1.83 -7.15 0.59
N PHE A 22 2.03 -6.39 -0.48
CA PHE A 22 2.98 -5.27 -0.47
C PHE A 22 2.56 -4.17 0.51
N GLY A 23 1.26 -3.87 0.62
CA GLY A 23 0.72 -2.96 1.63
C GLY A 23 0.98 -3.44 3.07
N ILE A 24 0.83 -4.73 3.35
CA ILE A 24 1.14 -5.33 4.66
C ILE A 24 2.64 -5.23 4.96
N ILE A 25 3.49 -5.59 3.99
CA ILE A 25 4.95 -5.47 4.15
C ILE A 25 5.32 -4.02 4.44
N PHE A 26 4.76 -3.07 3.69
CA PHE A 26 5.00 -1.65 3.91
C PHE A 26 4.54 -1.19 5.31
N ALA A 27 3.40 -1.66 5.80
CA ALA A 27 2.95 -1.38 7.17
C ALA A 27 3.92 -1.93 8.23
N ILE A 28 4.39 -3.17 8.07
CA ILE A 28 5.37 -3.79 8.97
C ILE A 28 6.69 -3.01 8.97
N LEU A 29 7.19 -2.64 7.79
CA LEU A 29 8.41 -1.85 7.64
C LEU A 29 8.27 -0.46 8.28
N SER A 30 7.12 0.20 8.09
CA SER A 30 6.82 1.49 8.71
C SER A 30 6.81 1.39 10.23
N TRP A 31 6.20 0.33 10.79
CA TRP A 31 6.21 0.06 12.22
C TRP A 31 7.61 -0.23 12.78
N ALA A 32 8.38 -1.05 12.08
CA ALA A 32 9.75 -1.37 12.47
C ALA A 32 10.66 -0.13 12.44
N THR A 33 10.52 0.71 11.41
CA THR A 33 11.26 1.97 11.29
C THR A 33 10.88 2.95 12.41
N PHE A 34 9.60 3.08 12.73
CA PHE A 34 9.15 3.86 13.87
C PHE A 34 9.73 3.35 15.21
N SER A 35 9.72 2.03 15.40
CA SER A 35 10.31 1.43 16.61
C SER A 35 11.80 1.73 16.72
N SER A 36 12.52 1.73 15.59
CA SER A 36 13.93 2.13 15.50
C SER A 36 14.12 3.62 15.84
N PHE A 37 13.28 4.52 15.33
CA PHE A 37 13.31 5.94 15.71
C PHE A 37 13.10 6.16 17.21
N ARG A 38 12.16 5.44 17.84
CA ARG A 38 11.96 5.52 19.29
C ARG A 38 13.17 5.04 20.08
N GLN A 39 13.85 3.99 19.62
CA GLN A 39 15.07 3.50 20.28
C GLN A 39 16.19 4.53 20.18
N VAL A 40 16.37 5.15 19.01
CA VAL A 40 17.30 6.26 18.81
C VAL A 40 16.98 7.43 19.74
N MET A 41 15.73 7.86 19.84
CA MET A 41 15.39 8.98 20.72
C MET A 41 15.63 8.68 22.20
N LYS A 42 15.40 7.43 22.62
CA LYS A 42 15.68 7.00 24.01
C LYS A 42 17.18 6.94 24.31
N SER A 43 18.03 6.63 23.33
CA SER A 43 19.49 6.60 23.51
C SER A 43 20.14 7.96 23.27
N ALA A 44 19.55 8.80 22.42
CA ALA A 44 20.09 10.11 22.03
C ALA A 44 19.88 11.20 23.09
N THR A 45 19.05 11.01 24.12
CA THR A 45 18.89 11.99 25.22
C THR A 45 20.20 12.40 25.91
N THR A 46 21.29 11.64 25.71
CA THR A 46 22.64 11.96 26.21
C THR A 46 23.64 12.42 25.14
N VAL A 47 23.28 12.38 23.84
CA VAL A 47 24.20 12.56 22.70
C VAL A 47 23.66 13.52 21.62
N LEU A 48 22.51 14.16 21.84
CA LEU A 48 21.94 15.10 20.87
C LEU A 48 22.89 16.30 20.64
N PRO A 49 22.99 16.80 19.38
CA PRO A 49 23.73 18.02 19.09
C PRO A 49 23.28 19.18 19.99
N GLN A 50 24.23 20.01 20.45
CA GLN A 50 23.87 21.26 21.15
C GLN A 50 22.98 22.13 20.26
N GLY A 51 21.86 22.61 20.82
CA GLY A 51 20.85 23.40 20.10
C GLY A 51 19.73 22.59 19.46
N THR A 52 19.73 21.26 19.57
CA THR A 52 18.64 20.42 19.05
C THR A 52 17.51 20.33 20.07
N ASP A 53 16.29 20.70 19.68
CA ASP A 53 15.10 20.46 20.50
C ASP A 53 14.69 18.98 20.41
N ALA A 54 14.98 18.22 21.47
CA ALA A 54 14.60 16.81 21.58
C ALA A 54 13.09 16.60 21.43
N ASN A 55 12.27 17.56 21.90
CA ASN A 55 10.82 17.45 21.81
C ASN A 55 10.35 17.60 20.37
N ALA A 56 10.93 18.51 19.59
CA ALA A 56 10.61 18.67 18.17
C ALA A 56 10.84 17.37 17.37
N TRP A 57 11.93 16.65 17.67
CA TRP A 57 12.21 15.35 17.06
C TRP A 57 11.24 14.25 17.51
N TRP A 58 10.84 14.25 18.79
CA TRP A 58 9.79 13.35 19.28
C TRP A 58 8.49 13.54 18.51
N TRP A 59 8.04 14.79 18.32
CA TRP A 59 6.84 15.11 17.55
C TRP A 59 6.95 14.67 16.09
N LEU A 60 8.10 14.86 15.45
CA LEU A 60 8.37 14.40 14.09
C LEU A 60 8.27 12.88 13.95
N PHE A 61 8.88 12.13 14.87
CA PHE A 61 8.81 10.66 14.84
C PHE A 61 7.44 10.11 15.23
N ASP A 62 6.70 10.78 16.11
CA ASP A 62 5.29 10.44 16.39
C ASP A 62 4.40 10.68 15.15
N GLY A 63 4.67 11.72 14.37
CA GLY A 63 4.04 11.91 13.06
C GLY A 63 4.30 10.74 12.09
N ALA A 64 5.49 10.14 12.13
CA ALA A 64 5.80 8.93 11.36
C ALA A 64 5.03 7.70 11.88
N ALA A 65 4.80 7.61 13.20
CA ALA A 65 3.97 6.57 13.81
C ALA A 65 2.52 6.64 13.35
N VAL A 66 1.96 7.85 13.36
CA VAL A 66 0.60 8.12 12.85
C VAL A 66 0.52 7.72 11.39
N SER A 67 1.54 8.08 10.60
CA SER A 67 1.65 7.67 9.20
C SER A 67 1.62 6.15 9.03
N ALA A 68 2.41 5.40 9.81
CA ALA A 68 2.40 3.93 9.80
C ALA A 68 1.04 3.32 10.16
N PHE A 69 0.35 3.90 11.16
CA PHE A 69 -1.00 3.48 11.56
C PHE A 69 -2.03 3.72 10.43
N PHE A 70 -1.94 4.85 9.72
CA PHE A 70 -2.77 5.10 8.55
C PHE A 70 -2.56 4.08 7.45
N VAL A 71 -1.33 3.60 7.19
CA VAL A 71 -1.09 2.50 6.22
C VAL A 71 -1.95 1.27 6.57
N VAL A 72 -1.93 0.85 7.84
CA VAL A 72 -2.69 -0.33 8.29
C VAL A 72 -4.18 -0.14 8.06
N ILE A 73 -4.72 1.02 8.44
CA ILE A 73 -6.15 1.34 8.23
C ILE A 73 -6.50 1.31 6.75
N ILE A 74 -5.67 1.89 5.89
CA ILE A 74 -5.93 1.95 4.44
C ILE A 74 -5.93 0.55 3.83
N VAL A 75 -4.95 -0.30 4.19
CA VAL A 75 -4.90 -1.69 3.75
C VAL A 75 -6.14 -2.44 4.24
N ALA A 76 -6.49 -2.31 5.52
CA ALA A 76 -7.66 -2.96 6.10
C ALA A 76 -8.96 -2.51 5.43
N LEU A 77 -9.19 -1.20 5.25
CA LEU A 77 -10.37 -0.66 4.58
C LEU A 77 -10.46 -1.14 3.14
N THR A 78 -9.36 -1.11 2.39
CA THR A 78 -9.34 -1.58 1.00
C THR A 78 -9.69 -3.06 0.91
N VAL A 79 -9.16 -3.88 1.82
CA VAL A 79 -9.46 -5.32 1.88
C VAL A 79 -10.90 -5.58 2.28
N LEU A 80 -11.39 -4.93 3.33
CA LEU A 80 -12.75 -5.13 3.83
C LEU A 80 -13.81 -4.66 2.83
N LEU A 81 -13.58 -3.53 2.15
CA LEU A 81 -14.47 -3.03 1.11
C LEU A 81 -14.52 -3.97 -0.09
N ALA A 82 -13.36 -4.47 -0.53
CA ALA A 82 -13.27 -5.46 -1.59
C ALA A 82 -14.03 -6.74 -1.23
N LEU A 83 -13.75 -7.33 -0.06
CA LEU A 83 -14.42 -8.55 0.41
C LEU A 83 -15.93 -8.36 0.56
N ARG A 84 -16.36 -7.26 1.20
CA ARG A 84 -17.79 -6.96 1.41
C ARG A 84 -18.52 -6.82 0.08
N TYR A 85 -17.94 -6.11 -0.88
CA TYR A 85 -18.54 -5.95 -2.20
C TYR A 85 -18.76 -7.31 -2.87
N MET A 86 -17.76 -8.18 -2.80
CA MET A 86 -17.81 -9.51 -3.42
C MET A 86 -18.81 -10.45 -2.75
N LEU A 87 -18.86 -10.48 -1.42
CA LEU A 87 -19.77 -11.33 -0.67
C LEU A 87 -21.23 -10.93 -0.90
N LEU A 88 -21.52 -9.63 -0.96
CA LEU A 88 -22.88 -9.11 -1.13
C LEU A 88 -23.37 -9.21 -2.56
N THR A 89 -22.53 -8.89 -3.55
CA THR A 89 -22.97 -8.88 -4.96
C THR A 89 -22.84 -10.24 -5.62
N ARG A 90 -22.07 -11.16 -5.03
CA ARG A 90 -21.62 -12.43 -5.65
C ARG A 90 -20.98 -12.23 -7.03
N ARG A 91 -20.57 -11.00 -7.35
CA ARG A 91 -19.94 -10.62 -8.61
C ARG A 91 -18.45 -10.38 -8.36
N SER A 92 -17.64 -10.65 -9.38
CA SER A 92 -16.23 -10.27 -9.38
C SER A 92 -16.08 -8.75 -9.24
N LEU A 93 -15.02 -8.30 -8.56
CA LEU A 93 -14.61 -6.88 -8.52
C LEU A 93 -14.39 -6.29 -9.92
N SER A 94 -14.06 -7.15 -10.89
CA SER A 94 -13.84 -6.80 -12.28
C SER A 94 -15.06 -7.00 -13.18
N HIS A 95 -16.26 -7.23 -12.62
CA HIS A 95 -17.42 -7.53 -13.45
C HIS A 95 -17.78 -6.31 -14.32
N PRO A 96 -17.83 -6.44 -15.67
CA PRO A 96 -18.00 -5.30 -16.58
C PRO A 96 -19.28 -4.50 -16.29
N ARG A 97 -20.39 -5.20 -16.01
CA ARG A 97 -21.71 -4.59 -15.67
C ARG A 97 -21.82 -4.02 -14.24
N SER A 98 -20.72 -3.90 -13.51
CA SER A 98 -20.69 -3.43 -12.13
C SER A 98 -19.98 -2.07 -12.04
N ALA A 99 -20.63 -1.03 -12.54
CA ALA A 99 -20.08 0.33 -12.55
C ALA A 99 -19.66 0.82 -11.15
N PHE A 100 -20.50 0.56 -10.14
CA PHE A 100 -20.21 0.97 -8.75
C PHE A 100 -18.99 0.23 -8.18
N GLY A 101 -18.92 -1.11 -8.28
CA GLY A 101 -17.79 -1.88 -7.76
C GLY A 101 -16.46 -1.51 -8.40
N ARG A 102 -16.46 -1.28 -9.72
CA ARG A 102 -15.27 -0.80 -10.44
C ARG A 102 -14.85 0.59 -9.98
N GLY A 103 -15.80 1.52 -9.88
CA GLY A 103 -15.54 2.88 -9.39
C GLY A 103 -14.98 2.89 -7.97
N LEU A 104 -15.55 2.06 -7.08
CA LEU A 104 -15.06 1.90 -5.71
C LEU A 104 -13.62 1.39 -5.69
N MET A 105 -13.29 0.33 -6.44
CA MET A 105 -11.94 -0.23 -6.46
C MET A 105 -10.90 0.72 -7.06
N ILE A 106 -11.27 1.47 -8.11
CA ILE A 106 -10.43 2.54 -8.67
C ILE A 106 -10.19 3.62 -7.61
N ALA A 107 -11.24 4.10 -6.96
CA ALA A 107 -11.14 5.14 -5.95
C ALA A 107 -10.28 4.71 -4.76
N THR A 108 -10.48 3.49 -4.24
CA THR A 108 -9.67 2.96 -3.14
C THR A 108 -8.21 2.74 -3.56
N GLY A 109 -7.96 2.26 -4.78
CA GLY A 109 -6.61 2.08 -5.31
C GLY A 109 -5.86 3.41 -5.45
N LEU A 110 -6.50 4.43 -6.01
CA LEU A 110 -5.92 5.78 -6.12
C LEU A 110 -5.70 6.41 -4.74
N PHE A 111 -6.68 6.29 -3.85
CA PHE A 111 -6.57 6.79 -2.47
C PHE A 111 -5.41 6.16 -1.72
N ALA A 112 -5.28 4.83 -1.79
CA ALA A 112 -4.17 4.08 -1.20
C ALA A 112 -2.82 4.49 -1.81
N ALA A 113 -2.75 4.61 -3.14
CA ALA A 113 -1.53 5.03 -3.82
C ALA A 113 -1.04 6.41 -3.35
N LEU A 114 -1.94 7.39 -3.28
CA LEU A 114 -1.61 8.75 -2.81
C LEU A 114 -1.10 8.75 -1.37
N HIS A 115 -1.73 7.98 -0.49
CA HIS A 115 -1.28 7.88 0.91
C HIS A 115 0.05 7.16 1.04
N PHE A 116 0.28 6.08 0.27
CA PHE A 116 1.56 5.39 0.29
C PHE A 116 2.70 6.27 -0.22
N VAL A 117 2.46 7.10 -1.25
CA VAL A 117 3.42 8.14 -1.68
C VAL A 117 3.65 9.13 -0.54
N ASN A 118 2.60 9.70 0.05
CA ASN A 118 2.74 10.69 1.12
C ASN A 118 3.53 10.17 2.32
N ILE A 119 3.27 8.92 2.71
CA ILE A 119 3.95 8.28 3.84
C ILE A 119 5.39 7.92 3.46
N GLY A 120 5.62 7.42 2.24
CA GLY A 120 6.96 7.18 1.71
C GLY A 120 7.82 8.45 1.65
N THR A 121 7.25 9.57 1.22
CA THR A 121 7.95 10.87 1.21
C THR A 121 8.21 11.39 2.62
N HIS A 122 7.29 11.15 3.56
CA HIS A 122 7.51 11.50 4.96
C HIS A 122 8.70 10.71 5.53
N PHE A 123 8.79 9.40 5.30
CA PHE A 123 9.95 8.61 5.73
C PHE A 123 11.25 9.03 5.02
N LEU A 124 11.17 9.32 3.72
CA LEU A 124 12.31 9.81 2.94
C LEU A 124 12.89 11.11 3.51
N SER A 125 12.04 11.99 4.06
CA SER A 125 12.47 13.26 4.66
C SER A 125 13.41 13.08 5.86
N PHE A 126 13.35 11.94 6.55
CA PHE A 126 14.23 11.63 7.68
C PHE A 126 15.61 11.12 7.25
N LEU A 127 15.79 10.73 5.98
CA LEU A 127 17.02 10.09 5.52
C LEU A 127 18.27 10.98 5.73
N PRO A 128 18.29 12.28 5.37
CA PRO A 128 19.45 13.14 5.58
C PRO A 128 19.77 13.35 7.06
N ALA A 129 18.73 13.53 7.89
CA ALA A 129 18.90 13.72 9.33
C ALA A 129 19.51 12.47 9.99
N MET A 130 19.01 11.28 9.64
CA MET A 130 19.57 10.04 10.17
C MET A 130 20.98 9.77 9.67
N GLN A 131 21.32 10.15 8.44
CA GLN A 131 22.68 10.04 7.95
C GLN A 131 23.65 10.90 8.78
N HIS A 132 23.30 12.15 9.03
CA HIS A 132 24.06 13.07 9.87
C HIS A 132 24.19 12.57 11.32
N TRP A 133 23.10 12.05 11.90
CA TRP A 133 23.12 11.53 13.28
C TRP A 133 23.99 10.27 13.43
N VAL A 134 23.95 9.39 12.44
CA VAL A 134 24.80 8.19 12.43
C VAL A 134 26.26 8.56 12.23
N SER A 135 26.58 9.51 11.34
CA SER A 135 27.98 9.87 11.05
C SER A 135 28.63 10.66 12.18
N ASP A 136 27.92 11.65 12.73
CA ASP A 136 28.55 12.69 13.57
C ASP A 136 28.35 12.43 15.06
N TYR A 137 27.31 11.66 15.42
CA TYR A 137 26.95 11.36 16.80
C TYR A 137 26.98 9.85 17.11
N ASN A 138 27.45 9.03 16.16
CA ASN A 138 27.57 7.58 16.28
C ASN A 138 26.28 6.88 16.78
N VAL A 139 25.12 7.42 16.39
CA VAL A 139 23.81 6.88 16.77
C VAL A 139 23.58 5.54 16.07
N HIS A 140 23.12 4.54 16.81
CA HIS A 140 22.81 3.23 16.23
C HIS A 140 21.42 3.24 15.57
N PHE A 141 21.39 3.41 14.24
CA PHE A 141 20.16 3.39 13.44
C PHE A 141 20.30 2.52 12.19
N ASN A 142 19.33 1.64 11.96
CA ASN A 142 19.31 0.80 10.77
C ASN A 142 18.86 1.59 9.53
N ARG A 143 19.82 2.18 8.81
CA ARG A 143 19.57 2.93 7.56
C ARG A 143 18.95 2.06 6.46
N VAL A 144 19.28 0.77 6.41
CA VAL A 144 18.71 -0.16 5.42
C VAL A 144 17.22 -0.33 5.63
N LEU A 145 16.76 -0.38 6.89
CA LEU A 145 15.35 -0.48 7.23
C LEU A 145 14.55 0.76 6.76
N LEU A 146 15.12 1.96 6.93
CA LEU A 146 14.50 3.21 6.46
C LEU A 146 14.42 3.24 4.93
N THR A 147 15.51 2.91 4.23
CA THR A 147 15.52 2.82 2.76
C THR A 147 14.51 1.79 2.24
N ALA A 148 14.43 0.62 2.88
CA ALA A 148 13.46 -0.41 2.53
C ALA A 148 12.02 0.11 2.72
N THR A 149 11.73 0.81 3.83
CA THR A 149 10.41 1.39 4.09
C THR A 149 10.01 2.36 2.98
N VAL A 150 10.91 3.26 2.59
CA VAL A 150 10.68 4.22 1.50
C VAL A 150 10.44 3.49 0.17
N ALA A 151 11.30 2.54 -0.18
CA ALA A 151 11.19 1.78 -1.43
C ALA A 151 9.88 1.00 -1.52
N PHE A 152 9.48 0.32 -0.43
CA PHE A 152 8.21 -0.41 -0.38
C PHE A 152 6.99 0.51 -0.37
N GLY A 153 7.10 1.73 0.17
CA GLY A 153 6.04 2.75 0.06
C GLY A 153 5.79 3.14 -1.39
N PHE A 154 6.84 3.50 -2.13
CA PHE A 154 6.72 3.82 -3.56
C PHE A 154 6.29 2.64 -4.41
N LEU A 155 6.80 1.43 -4.12
CA LEU A 155 6.41 0.22 -4.83
C LEU A 155 4.92 -0.10 -4.59
N SER A 156 4.45 -0.03 -3.36
CA SER A 156 3.04 -0.23 -3.03
C SER A 156 2.15 0.81 -3.70
N ALA A 157 2.59 2.07 -3.77
CA ALA A 157 1.89 3.11 -4.50
C ALA A 157 1.78 2.81 -6.00
N ALA A 158 2.90 2.46 -6.63
CA ALA A 158 2.95 2.13 -8.06
C ALA A 158 2.04 0.95 -8.39
N LEU A 159 2.06 -0.12 -7.59
CA LEU A 159 1.21 -1.29 -7.81
C LEU A 159 -0.29 -0.97 -7.67
N ASN A 160 -0.66 -0.14 -6.69
CA ASN A 160 -2.05 0.31 -6.55
C ASN A 160 -2.50 1.24 -7.69
N LEU A 161 -1.60 2.10 -8.19
CA LEU A 161 -1.87 2.94 -9.35
C LEU A 161 -2.06 2.10 -10.62
N ILE A 162 -1.16 1.14 -10.86
CA ILE A 162 -1.26 0.20 -11.99
C ILE A 162 -2.59 -0.55 -11.91
N TYR A 163 -2.96 -1.06 -10.74
CA TYR A 163 -4.24 -1.75 -10.54
C TYR A 163 -5.45 -0.85 -10.84
N ALA A 164 -5.46 0.39 -10.35
CA ALA A 164 -6.51 1.34 -10.65
C ALA A 164 -6.62 1.63 -12.16
N LEU A 165 -5.49 1.84 -12.84
CA LEU A 165 -5.43 2.05 -14.30
C LEU A 165 -5.92 0.83 -15.07
N MET A 166 -5.52 -0.37 -14.67
CA MET A 166 -5.99 -1.62 -15.29
C MET A 166 -7.52 -1.73 -15.22
N ILE A 167 -8.14 -1.41 -14.08
CA ILE A 167 -9.60 -1.43 -13.93
C ILE A 167 -10.27 -0.31 -14.72
N LEU A 168 -9.64 0.87 -14.78
CA LEU A 168 -10.15 2.03 -15.50
C LEU A 168 -10.21 1.78 -17.01
N PHE A 169 -9.12 1.28 -17.59
CA PHE A 169 -9.02 1.01 -19.03
C PHE A 169 -9.69 -0.28 -19.47
N TRP A 170 -10.07 -1.16 -18.53
CA TRP A 170 -10.81 -2.37 -18.85
C TRP A 170 -12.15 -2.05 -19.53
N ARG A 171 -12.31 -2.35 -20.82
CA ARG A 171 -13.58 -2.13 -21.54
C ARG A 171 -14.40 -3.40 -21.64
N ASP A 172 -15.72 -3.24 -21.72
CA ASP A 172 -16.67 -4.34 -21.86
C ASP A 172 -16.44 -5.17 -23.14
N LYS A 173 -15.89 -4.55 -24.19
CA LYS A 173 -15.53 -5.25 -25.46
C LYS A 173 -14.45 -6.32 -25.28
N ASP A 174 -13.52 -6.12 -24.35
CA ASP A 174 -12.45 -7.08 -24.07
C ASP A 174 -12.99 -8.26 -23.25
N ALA A 175 -14.05 -8.04 -22.46
CA ALA A 175 -14.76 -9.10 -21.76
C ALA A 175 -15.58 -9.96 -22.72
N GLU A 176 -16.31 -9.34 -23.67
CA GLU A 176 -17.07 -10.07 -24.69
C GLU A 176 -16.17 -10.86 -25.66
N ALA A 177 -14.98 -10.35 -25.99
CA ALA A 177 -14.02 -11.05 -26.83
C ALA A 177 -13.46 -12.31 -26.13
N LEU A 178 -13.18 -12.24 -24.83
CA LEU A 178 -12.70 -13.37 -24.04
C LEU A 178 -13.78 -14.42 -23.80
N ASP A 179 -15.04 -14.02 -23.57
CA ASP A 179 -16.16 -14.95 -23.42
C ASP A 179 -16.42 -15.73 -24.72
N ARG A 180 -16.30 -15.09 -25.88
CA ARG A 180 -16.40 -15.77 -27.18
C ARG A 180 -15.30 -16.82 -27.36
N VAL A 181 -14.06 -16.51 -26.98
CA VAL A 181 -12.92 -17.45 -27.05
C VAL A 181 -13.12 -18.66 -26.13
N ALA A 182 -13.61 -18.43 -24.91
CA ALA A 182 -13.88 -19.50 -23.96
C ALA A 182 -15.00 -20.45 -24.45
N LEU A 183 -16.04 -19.91 -25.07
CA LEU A 183 -17.12 -20.70 -25.67
C LEU A 183 -16.61 -21.56 -26.84
N THR A 184 -15.81 -20.98 -27.74
CA THR A 184 -15.22 -21.74 -28.86
C THR A 184 -14.28 -22.87 -28.43
N HIS A 185 -13.65 -22.77 -27.27
CA HIS A 185 -12.82 -23.85 -26.72
C HIS A 185 -13.61 -24.91 -25.94
N SER A 186 -14.85 -24.62 -25.54
CA SER A 186 -15.72 -25.59 -24.87
C SER A 186 -16.53 -26.45 -25.83
N GLU A 187 -16.65 -26.02 -27.09
CA GLU A 187 -17.37 -26.70 -28.17
C GLU A 187 -16.44 -27.56 -29.06
N ALA A 188 -15.13 -27.55 -28.81
CA ALA A 188 -14.11 -28.35 -29.50
C ALA A 188 -13.57 -29.48 -28.61
#